data_AF-A0A7W0G183-F1
#
_entry.id   AF-A0A7W0G183-F1
#
_cell.length_a   1.000
_cell.length_b   1.000
_cell.length_c   1.000
_cell.angle_alpha   90.00
_cell.angle_beta   90.00
_cell.angle_gamma   90.00
#
_symmetry.space_group_name_H-M   'P 1'
#
loop_
_entity.id
_entity.type
_entity.pdbx_description
1 polymer ?
#
loop_
_entity_poly.entity_id
_entity_poly.type
_entity_poly.pdbx_seq_one_letter_code
_entity_poly.pdbx_strand_id
1 'polypeptide(L)'
;KQNYLSFDDYRKECANLGEEDPKAQELLAFYLHSLGIALNYKDDPRLKDTHVLNPHWVTKGIYKILNANRLEKQKGEISPGDLPAMLDKQEYPVEMHGFLLELMKKFELCFSLSGKEGVYLIPELLDKQQPPGASEFDAAECLNFQYHYPVLPEGLLPRFIVRTHVLSDDMPRWRTGVFLKLEDNLALVKADAQERRVFINIKGPVAGRRRLLSIIRENFDHMHGDIRHLKPVEIVPLPQQPGASVPYADLLAWEKSGMRKFPMIVDGNVVELDVQQLLNGVELEAERASASGRIDTERKRAARIFVSYSHKDERFLNELKVHLSPLRRLKLIETWDDREIRAGEDFGEKINENLERADIIILLVSSDFIASEYCYEKEMARAFERHDKKEARVVPVIVRDAKWKVIPQLSKLQALPKNGKPVRNWPNKDTAWKDVSDRIQEMIEDMRDADGTPGRRARLR
;
A
#
# COMPACT_ATOMS: atom_id res chain seq x y z
N LYS A 1 -21.95 30.42 -0.18
CA LYS A 1 -23.22 29.98 -0.82
C LYS A 1 -23.03 28.80 -1.78
N GLN A 2 -21.84 28.55 -2.32
CA GLN A 2 -21.53 27.37 -3.14
C GLN A 2 -20.81 26.31 -2.28
N ASN A 3 -20.98 25.02 -2.62
CA ASN A 3 -20.40 23.89 -1.90
C ASN A 3 -18.99 23.50 -2.38
N TYR A 4 -18.59 24.05 -3.51
CA TYR A 4 -17.30 23.85 -4.15
C TYR A 4 -16.95 25.13 -4.91
N LEU A 5 -15.68 25.48 -4.96
CA LEU A 5 -15.15 26.66 -5.67
C LEU A 5 -13.92 26.23 -6.44
N SER A 6 -13.75 26.64 -7.70
CA SER A 6 -12.47 26.43 -8.38
C SER A 6 -11.33 27.11 -7.60
N PHE A 7 -10.08 26.65 -7.73
CA PHE A 7 -8.99 27.31 -7.01
C PHE A 7 -8.78 28.76 -7.48
N ASP A 8 -9.03 29.04 -8.76
CA ASP A 8 -8.99 30.41 -9.29
C ASP A 8 -10.10 31.28 -8.68
N ASP A 9 -11.30 30.75 -8.51
CA ASP A 9 -12.38 31.49 -7.86
C ASP A 9 -12.10 31.67 -6.36
N TYR A 10 -11.50 30.68 -5.70
CA TYR A 10 -10.99 30.85 -4.33
C TYR A 10 -9.96 31.97 -4.23
N ARG A 11 -9.00 32.06 -5.16
CA ARG A 11 -8.01 33.16 -5.19
C ARG A 11 -8.66 34.52 -5.41
N LYS A 12 -9.66 34.60 -6.30
CA LYS A 12 -10.45 35.84 -6.50
C LYS A 12 -11.16 36.27 -5.22
N GLU A 13 -11.76 35.32 -4.50
CA GLU A 13 -12.41 35.63 -3.21
C GLU A 13 -11.41 36.07 -2.15
N CYS A 14 -10.20 35.48 -2.11
CA CYS A 14 -9.14 35.95 -1.21
C CYS A 14 -8.73 37.39 -1.52
N ALA A 15 -8.53 37.72 -2.80
CA ALA A 15 -8.20 39.06 -3.25
C ALA A 15 -9.31 40.07 -2.89
N ASN A 16 -10.58 39.71 -3.09
CA ASN A 16 -11.73 40.53 -2.68
C ASN A 16 -11.77 40.79 -1.17
N LEU A 17 -11.21 39.87 -0.37
CA LEU A 17 -11.11 39.98 1.09
C LEU A 17 -9.79 40.62 1.56
N GLY A 18 -8.95 41.08 0.64
CA GLY A 18 -7.73 41.86 0.93
C GLY A 18 -6.43 41.05 0.97
N GLU A 19 -6.45 39.77 0.61
CA GLU A 19 -5.24 38.96 0.47
C GLU A 19 -4.95 38.68 -1.02
N GLU A 20 -3.96 39.38 -1.57
CA GLU A 20 -3.59 39.30 -3.00
C GLU A 20 -2.33 38.46 -3.24
N ASP A 21 -1.55 38.11 -2.21
CA ASP A 21 -0.33 37.31 -2.38
C ASP A 21 -0.69 35.84 -2.67
N PRO A 22 -0.35 35.29 -3.85
CA PRO A 22 -0.67 33.90 -4.19
C PRO A 22 -0.11 32.89 -3.18
N LYS A 23 1.05 33.16 -2.56
CA LYS A 23 1.62 32.26 -1.55
C LYS A 23 0.83 32.28 -0.26
N ALA A 24 0.41 33.46 0.20
CA ALA A 24 -0.46 33.60 1.36
C ALA A 24 -1.83 32.93 1.14
N GLN A 25 -2.40 33.07 -0.06
CA GLN A 25 -3.65 32.39 -0.45
C GLN A 25 -3.51 30.86 -0.40
N GLU A 26 -2.39 30.32 -0.88
CA GLU A 26 -2.11 28.87 -0.80
C GLU A 26 -1.95 28.39 0.63
N LEU A 27 -1.21 29.14 1.44
CA LEU A 27 -1.02 28.83 2.85
C LEU A 27 -2.34 28.89 3.62
N LEU A 28 -3.23 29.84 3.29
CA LEU A 28 -4.56 29.92 3.86
C LEU A 28 -5.40 28.67 3.51
N ALA A 29 -5.39 28.24 2.24
CA ALA A 29 -6.08 27.02 1.83
C ALA A 29 -5.55 25.78 2.59
N PHE A 30 -4.24 25.72 2.84
CA PHE A 30 -3.62 24.70 3.67
C PHE A 30 -4.14 24.71 5.11
N TYR A 31 -4.21 25.88 5.75
CA TYR A 31 -4.73 25.97 7.12
C TYR A 31 -6.21 25.61 7.20
N LEU A 32 -7.02 26.06 6.24
CA LEU A 32 -8.44 25.72 6.17
C LEU A 32 -8.65 24.21 5.99
N HIS A 33 -7.81 23.54 5.20
CA HIS A 33 -7.82 22.09 5.04
C HIS A 33 -7.43 21.37 6.31
N SER A 34 -6.30 21.75 6.91
CA SER A 34 -5.78 21.11 8.13
C SER A 34 -6.74 21.23 9.32
N LEU A 35 -7.49 22.32 9.39
CA LEU A 35 -8.53 22.55 10.40
C LEU A 35 -9.86 21.86 10.06
N GLY A 36 -9.99 21.26 8.87
CA GLY A 36 -11.23 20.64 8.42
C GLY A 36 -12.35 21.64 8.13
N ILE A 37 -12.01 22.92 7.87
CA ILE A 37 -12.97 23.99 7.56
C ILE A 37 -13.34 23.96 6.07
N ALA A 38 -12.35 23.75 5.20
CA ALA A 38 -12.54 23.60 3.76
C ALA A 38 -11.56 22.57 3.20
N LEU A 39 -12.00 21.63 2.37
CA LEU A 39 -11.10 20.63 1.81
C LEU A 39 -10.49 21.13 0.51
N ASN A 40 -9.18 20.97 0.33
CA ASN A 40 -8.48 21.32 -0.90
C ASN A 40 -7.58 20.17 -1.31
N TYR A 41 -7.79 19.65 -2.52
CA TYR A 41 -7.01 18.56 -3.09
C TYR A 41 -6.37 18.95 -4.43
N LYS A 42 -6.08 20.24 -4.65
CA LYS A 42 -5.47 20.74 -5.90
C LYS A 42 -4.20 19.99 -6.29
N ASP A 43 -3.49 19.50 -5.29
CA ASP A 43 -2.21 18.81 -5.41
C ASP A 43 -2.37 17.31 -5.65
N ASP A 44 -3.59 16.75 -5.66
CA ASP A 44 -3.80 15.35 -6.02
C ASP A 44 -4.20 15.26 -7.50
N PRO A 45 -3.41 14.61 -8.37
CA PRO A 45 -3.70 14.50 -9.79
C PRO A 45 -5.08 13.90 -10.11
N ARG A 46 -5.58 13.04 -9.22
CA ARG A 46 -6.91 12.42 -9.34
C ARG A 46 -8.04 13.43 -9.12
N LEU A 47 -7.71 14.55 -8.50
CA LEU A 47 -8.62 15.59 -8.02
C LEU A 47 -8.22 16.98 -8.55
N LYS A 48 -7.35 16.99 -9.58
CA LYS A 48 -6.65 18.16 -10.14
C LYS A 48 -7.57 19.20 -10.76
N ASP A 49 -8.81 18.84 -11.04
CA ASP A 49 -9.88 19.77 -11.37
C ASP A 49 -10.31 20.47 -10.07
N THR A 50 -9.45 21.42 -9.68
CA THR A 50 -9.28 21.99 -8.36
C THR A 50 -10.57 22.53 -7.77
N HIS A 51 -10.97 22.04 -6.59
CA HIS A 51 -12.03 22.67 -5.81
C HIS A 51 -11.65 22.86 -4.34
N VAL A 52 -11.92 24.05 -3.80
CA VAL A 52 -12.06 24.27 -2.36
C VAL A 52 -13.49 23.87 -1.97
N LEU A 53 -13.60 22.84 -1.15
CA LEU A 53 -14.84 22.10 -0.92
C LEU A 53 -15.35 22.33 0.48
N ASN A 54 -16.68 22.37 0.59
CA ASN A 54 -17.36 22.24 1.86
C ASN A 54 -17.23 20.79 2.38
N PRO A 55 -16.59 20.54 3.54
CA PRO A 55 -16.46 19.20 4.11
C PRO A 55 -17.83 18.54 4.36
N HIS A 56 -18.84 19.33 4.73
CA HIS A 56 -20.20 18.81 4.95
C HIS A 56 -20.82 18.28 3.65
N TRP A 57 -20.57 18.94 2.52
CA TRP A 57 -21.03 18.49 1.22
C TRP A 57 -20.36 17.16 0.81
N VAL A 58 -19.05 17.04 1.02
CA VAL A 58 -18.31 15.80 0.71
C VAL A 58 -18.82 14.63 1.56
N THR A 59 -18.87 14.82 2.88
CA THR A 59 -19.34 13.78 3.81
C THR A 59 -20.79 13.37 3.53
N LYS A 60 -21.68 14.33 3.27
CA LYS A 60 -23.08 14.05 2.90
C LYS A 60 -23.18 13.30 1.57
N GLY A 61 -22.37 13.63 0.57
CA GLY A 61 -22.30 12.92 -0.71
C GLY A 61 -21.86 11.47 -0.54
N ILE A 62 -20.74 11.25 0.15
CA ILE A 62 -20.22 9.89 0.43
C ILE A 62 -21.23 9.10 1.27
N TYR A 63 -21.84 9.72 2.30
CA TYR A 63 -22.87 9.08 3.11
C TYR A 63 -24.09 8.66 2.28
N LYS A 64 -24.56 9.52 1.36
CA LYS A 64 -25.64 9.18 0.43
C LYS A 64 -25.29 7.97 -0.45
N ILE A 65 -24.05 7.89 -0.94
CA ILE A 65 -23.56 6.75 -1.72
C ILE A 65 -23.57 5.49 -0.85
N LEU A 66 -22.90 5.51 0.30
CA LEU A 66 -22.76 4.34 1.19
C LEU A 66 -24.11 3.80 1.68
N ASN A 67 -25.12 4.65 1.84
CA ASN A 67 -26.46 4.25 2.31
C ASN A 67 -27.49 4.09 1.18
N ALA A 68 -27.05 4.04 -0.08
CA ALA A 68 -27.97 3.78 -1.18
C ALA A 68 -28.43 2.31 -1.17
N ASN A 69 -29.71 2.06 -0.83
CA ASN A 69 -30.33 0.72 -0.78
C ASN A 69 -30.07 -0.17 -2.02
N ARG A 70 -29.78 0.43 -3.18
CA ARG A 70 -29.43 -0.28 -4.41
C ARG A 70 -28.09 -1.01 -4.32
N LEU A 71 -27.11 -0.45 -3.60
CA LEU A 71 -25.78 -1.03 -3.47
C LEU A 71 -25.77 -2.29 -2.61
N GLU A 72 -26.67 -2.41 -1.64
CA GLU A 72 -26.84 -3.67 -0.89
C GLU A 72 -27.22 -4.83 -1.83
N LYS A 73 -28.09 -4.56 -2.81
CA LYS A 73 -28.48 -5.56 -3.83
C LYS A 73 -27.36 -5.86 -4.82
N GLN A 74 -26.48 -4.89 -5.08
CA GLN A 74 -25.32 -5.00 -5.95
C GLN A 74 -24.06 -5.51 -5.21
N LYS A 75 -24.19 -5.91 -3.93
CA LYS A 75 -23.07 -6.40 -3.10
C LYS A 75 -21.88 -5.43 -3.07
N GLY A 76 -22.16 -4.13 -3.04
CA GLY A 76 -21.16 -3.07 -2.98
C GLY A 76 -20.46 -2.74 -4.30
N GLU A 77 -20.83 -3.34 -5.43
CA GLU A 77 -20.37 -2.91 -6.75
C GLU A 77 -21.08 -1.61 -7.16
N ILE A 78 -20.31 -0.62 -7.64
CA ILE A 78 -20.82 0.68 -8.09
C ILE A 78 -20.12 1.12 -9.37
N SER A 79 -20.88 1.67 -10.32
CA SER A 79 -20.34 2.33 -11.51
C SER A 79 -20.69 3.82 -11.50
N PRO A 80 -19.95 4.68 -12.25
CA PRO A 80 -20.31 6.08 -12.43
C PRO A 80 -21.75 6.30 -12.91
N GLY A 81 -22.31 5.36 -13.68
CA GLY A 81 -23.69 5.40 -14.16
C GLY A 81 -24.74 5.22 -13.07
N ASP A 82 -24.39 4.67 -11.91
CA ASP A 82 -25.32 4.49 -10.79
C ASP A 82 -25.46 5.77 -9.93
N LEU A 83 -24.45 6.64 -9.92
CA LEU A 83 -24.38 7.83 -9.07
C LEU A 83 -25.50 8.87 -9.30
N PRO A 84 -25.97 9.14 -10.54
CA PRO A 84 -27.06 10.08 -10.79
C PRO A 84 -28.40 9.69 -10.16
N ALA A 85 -28.59 8.42 -9.79
CA ALA A 85 -29.78 7.96 -9.09
C ALA A 85 -29.65 8.05 -7.55
N MET A 86 -28.43 8.21 -7.03
CA MET A 86 -28.12 8.24 -5.60
C MET A 86 -27.92 9.66 -5.07
N LEU A 87 -27.47 10.55 -5.95
CA LEU A 87 -27.11 11.91 -5.64
C LEU A 87 -28.11 12.88 -6.27
N ASP A 88 -28.49 13.90 -5.50
CA ASP A 88 -29.37 14.96 -6.00
C ASP A 88 -28.63 15.77 -7.08
N LYS A 89 -29.23 15.93 -8.26
CA LYS A 89 -28.56 16.55 -9.42
C LYS A 89 -28.27 18.04 -9.24
N GLN A 90 -29.01 18.75 -8.39
CA GLN A 90 -28.79 20.17 -8.13
C GLN A 90 -27.67 20.35 -7.10
N GLU A 91 -27.65 19.51 -6.07
CA GLU A 91 -26.64 19.54 -5.01
C GLU A 91 -25.32 18.88 -5.46
N TYR A 92 -25.37 17.83 -6.28
CA TYR A 92 -24.24 17.04 -6.78
C TYR A 92 -24.35 16.84 -8.31
N PRO A 93 -23.88 17.82 -9.10
CA PRO A 93 -23.84 17.71 -10.55
C PRO A 93 -22.98 16.53 -11.04
N VAL A 94 -23.25 16.04 -12.25
CA VAL A 94 -22.65 14.80 -12.80
C VAL A 94 -21.13 14.93 -12.95
N GLU A 95 -20.65 16.12 -13.29
CA GLU A 95 -19.24 16.47 -13.35
C GLU A 95 -18.50 16.23 -12.02
N MET A 96 -19.19 16.31 -10.88
CA MET A 96 -18.60 16.08 -9.56
C MET A 96 -18.63 14.62 -9.11
N HIS A 97 -19.28 13.72 -9.86
CA HIS A 97 -19.43 12.31 -9.48
C HIS A 97 -18.09 11.57 -9.52
N GLY A 98 -17.28 11.81 -10.55
CA GLY A 98 -15.92 11.25 -10.64
C GLY A 98 -15.04 11.70 -9.48
N PHE A 99 -15.13 12.98 -9.11
CA PHE A 99 -14.41 13.55 -7.99
C PHE A 99 -14.75 12.87 -6.65
N LEU A 100 -16.04 12.60 -6.39
CA LEU A 100 -16.45 11.87 -5.18
C LEU A 100 -15.90 10.44 -5.13
N LEU A 101 -15.86 9.73 -6.27
CA LEU A 101 -15.28 8.39 -6.34
C LEU A 101 -13.77 8.40 -6.07
N GLU A 102 -13.04 9.35 -6.63
CA GLU A 102 -11.60 9.48 -6.36
C GLU A 102 -11.32 9.86 -4.89
N LEU A 103 -12.18 10.66 -4.26
CA LEU A 103 -12.12 10.87 -2.81
C LEU A 103 -12.38 9.59 -2.03
N MET A 104 -13.38 8.79 -2.41
CA MET A 104 -13.63 7.51 -1.76
C MET A 104 -12.44 6.56 -1.87
N LYS A 105 -11.73 6.54 -3.01
CA LYS A 105 -10.47 5.81 -3.17
C LYS A 105 -9.37 6.37 -2.27
N LYS A 106 -9.21 7.70 -2.22
CA LYS A 106 -8.21 8.38 -1.37
C LYS A 106 -8.41 8.05 0.11
N PHE A 107 -9.66 7.97 0.56
CA PHE A 107 -10.03 7.57 1.92
C PHE A 107 -10.12 6.06 2.13
N GLU A 108 -9.70 5.26 1.16
CA GLU A 108 -9.68 3.79 1.23
C GLU A 108 -11.05 3.17 1.53
N LEU A 109 -12.10 3.77 0.99
CA LEU A 109 -13.48 3.29 1.09
C LEU A 109 -13.87 2.38 -0.08
N CYS A 110 -13.19 2.53 -1.23
CA CYS A 110 -13.42 1.73 -2.42
C CYS A 110 -12.15 1.56 -3.26
N PHE A 111 -12.20 0.63 -4.21
CA PHE A 111 -11.16 0.42 -5.23
C PHE A 111 -11.78 -0.02 -6.55
N SER A 112 -11.04 0.14 -7.65
CA SER A 112 -11.46 -0.31 -8.98
C SER A 112 -11.37 -1.83 -9.11
N LEU A 113 -12.45 -2.48 -9.54
CA LEU A 113 -12.48 -3.92 -9.74
C LEU A 113 -11.67 -4.35 -10.96
N SER A 114 -10.82 -5.36 -10.76
CA SER A 114 -10.13 -6.03 -11.86
C SER A 114 -11.12 -6.63 -12.86
N GLY A 115 -10.84 -6.45 -14.15
CA GLY A 115 -11.63 -7.03 -15.24
C GLY A 115 -12.98 -6.34 -15.51
N LYS A 116 -13.36 -5.33 -14.71
CA LYS A 116 -14.58 -4.53 -14.91
C LYS A 116 -14.22 -3.03 -14.94
N GLU A 117 -13.87 -2.55 -16.13
CA GLU A 117 -13.48 -1.14 -16.31
C GLU A 117 -14.60 -0.20 -15.87
N GLY A 118 -14.25 0.81 -15.06
CA GLY A 118 -15.20 1.78 -14.51
C GLY A 118 -16.10 1.23 -13.39
N VAL A 119 -15.91 0.00 -12.91
CA VAL A 119 -16.63 -0.54 -11.75
C VAL A 119 -15.73 -0.50 -10.52
N TYR A 120 -16.30 -0.07 -9.40
CA TYR A 120 -15.65 0.01 -8.11
C TYR A 120 -16.33 -0.94 -7.13
N LEU A 121 -15.59 -1.41 -6.14
CA LEU A 121 -16.13 -2.16 -5.01
C LEU A 121 -15.99 -1.36 -3.73
N ILE A 122 -17.07 -1.30 -2.94
CA ILE A 122 -17.12 -0.74 -1.59
C ILE A 122 -17.19 -1.92 -0.60
N PRO A 123 -16.08 -2.31 0.06
CA PRO A 123 -16.07 -3.52 0.90
C PRO A 123 -17.02 -3.49 2.10
N GLU A 124 -17.32 -2.30 2.63
CA GLU A 124 -18.27 -2.10 3.74
C GLU A 124 -19.68 -2.65 3.42
N LEU A 125 -20.03 -2.68 2.13
CA LEU A 125 -21.35 -3.11 1.65
C LEU A 125 -21.40 -4.58 1.22
N LEU A 126 -20.29 -5.32 1.36
CA LEU A 126 -20.27 -6.77 1.14
C LEU A 126 -21.14 -7.50 2.17
N ASP A 127 -21.52 -8.73 1.85
CA ASP A 127 -22.21 -9.61 2.80
C ASP A 127 -21.32 -9.90 4.03
N LYS A 128 -21.92 -10.20 5.19
CA LYS A 128 -21.19 -10.65 6.38
C LYS A 128 -20.94 -12.16 6.39
N GLN A 129 -21.62 -12.93 5.53
CA GLN A 129 -21.54 -14.38 5.50
C GLN A 129 -20.16 -14.85 5.03
N GLN A 130 -19.51 -15.65 5.88
CA GLN A 130 -18.26 -16.29 5.54
C GLN A 130 -18.47 -17.32 4.41
N PRO A 131 -17.64 -17.30 3.35
CA PRO A 131 -17.72 -18.27 2.27
C PRO A 131 -17.30 -19.67 2.74
N PRO A 132 -17.84 -20.75 2.13
CA PRO A 132 -17.55 -22.12 2.53
C PRO A 132 -16.07 -22.49 2.50
N GLY A 133 -15.30 -21.98 1.53
CA GLY A 133 -13.86 -22.29 1.37
C GLY A 133 -12.99 -21.88 2.58
N ALA A 134 -13.52 -21.11 3.53
CA ALA A 134 -12.80 -20.78 4.76
C ALA A 134 -12.58 -22.00 5.66
N SER A 135 -13.41 -23.05 5.55
CA SER A 135 -13.19 -24.31 6.28
C SER A 135 -12.00 -25.12 5.77
N GLU A 136 -11.47 -24.81 4.58
CA GLU A 136 -10.26 -25.45 4.03
C GLU A 136 -8.95 -24.94 4.66
N PHE A 137 -9.03 -23.98 5.57
CA PHE A 137 -7.88 -23.47 6.31
C PHE A 137 -7.80 -24.20 7.65
N ASP A 138 -7.27 -25.42 7.62
CA ASP A 138 -6.92 -26.12 8.85
C ASP A 138 -5.78 -25.36 9.54
N ALA A 139 -6.05 -24.88 10.76
CA ALA A 139 -5.09 -24.15 11.55
C ALA A 139 -3.84 -24.99 11.85
N ALA A 140 -3.92 -26.33 11.93
CA ALA A 140 -2.75 -27.17 12.15
C ALA A 140 -1.77 -27.19 10.96
N GLU A 141 -2.26 -26.95 9.74
CA GLU A 141 -1.46 -26.95 8.51
C GLU A 141 -1.02 -25.54 8.08
N CYS A 142 -1.57 -24.50 8.73
CA CYS A 142 -1.33 -23.10 8.41
C CYS A 142 -0.18 -22.50 9.22
N LEU A 143 0.43 -21.46 8.64
CA LEU A 143 1.04 -20.42 9.45
C LEU A 143 -0.10 -19.58 10.05
N ASN A 144 -0.18 -19.50 11.37
CA ASN A 144 -1.22 -18.72 12.06
C ASN A 144 -0.63 -17.48 12.72
N PHE A 145 -1.36 -16.37 12.64
CA PHE A 145 -1.06 -15.14 13.35
C PHE A 145 -2.37 -14.43 13.71
N GLN A 146 -2.37 -13.69 14.82
CA GLN A 146 -3.55 -12.96 15.25
C GLN A 146 -3.20 -11.57 15.77
N TYR A 147 -4.15 -10.65 15.63
CA TYR A 147 -4.16 -9.39 16.35
C TYR A 147 -5.30 -9.38 17.36
N HIS A 148 -5.01 -9.11 18.62
CA HIS A 148 -6.01 -8.96 19.68
C HIS A 148 -6.19 -7.48 19.99
N TYR A 149 -7.41 -6.99 19.94
CA TYR A 149 -7.71 -5.56 20.08
C TYR A 149 -8.43 -5.27 21.40
N PRO A 150 -8.15 -4.11 22.03
CA PRO A 150 -8.99 -3.60 23.11
C PRO A 150 -10.43 -3.37 22.63
N VAL A 151 -10.56 -2.78 21.44
CA VAL A 151 -11.78 -2.58 20.65
C VAL A 151 -11.40 -2.74 19.18
N LEU A 152 -12.11 -3.60 18.46
CA LEU A 152 -11.91 -3.78 17.02
C LEU A 152 -12.71 -2.73 16.24
N PRO A 153 -12.08 -1.85 15.44
CA PRO A 153 -12.81 -0.88 14.62
C PRO A 153 -13.62 -1.55 13.50
N GLU A 154 -14.88 -1.14 13.32
CA GLU A 154 -15.82 -1.76 12.35
C GLU A 154 -15.31 -1.70 10.90
N GLY A 155 -14.73 -0.57 10.47
CA GLY A 155 -14.19 -0.37 9.13
C GLY A 155 -12.76 -0.89 8.90
N LEU A 156 -12.12 -1.52 9.91
CA LEU A 156 -10.71 -1.93 9.79
C LEU A 156 -10.50 -2.94 8.66
N LEU A 157 -11.36 -3.96 8.58
CA LEU A 157 -11.20 -5.01 7.59
C LEU A 157 -11.71 -4.63 6.19
N PRO A 158 -12.83 -3.88 6.05
CA PRO A 158 -13.18 -3.24 4.77
C PRO A 158 -12.01 -2.43 4.19
N ARG A 159 -11.36 -1.61 5.02
CA ARG A 159 -10.16 -0.85 4.62
C ARG A 159 -8.98 -1.75 4.25
N PHE A 160 -8.75 -2.83 5.00
CA PHE A 160 -7.76 -3.85 4.65
C PHE A 160 -8.00 -4.43 3.25
N ILE A 161 -9.26 -4.79 2.95
CA ILE A 161 -9.66 -5.33 1.63
C ILE A 161 -9.33 -4.33 0.52
N VAL A 162 -9.62 -3.04 0.73
CA VAL A 162 -9.25 -1.98 -0.23
C VAL A 162 -7.75 -1.97 -0.48
N ARG A 163 -6.93 -2.01 0.57
CA ARG A 163 -5.47 -1.95 0.44
C ARG A 163 -4.86 -3.20 -0.19
N THR A 164 -5.44 -4.37 0.05
CA THR A 164 -4.96 -5.66 -0.46
C THR A 164 -5.71 -6.17 -1.68
N HIS A 165 -6.48 -5.32 -2.37
CA HIS A 165 -7.36 -5.76 -3.45
C HIS A 165 -6.63 -6.51 -4.58
N VAL A 166 -5.40 -6.08 -4.91
CA VAL A 166 -4.57 -6.72 -5.95
C VAL A 166 -4.22 -8.19 -5.64
N LEU A 167 -4.22 -8.57 -4.37
CA LEU A 167 -3.99 -9.95 -3.91
C LEU A 167 -5.28 -10.78 -3.90
N SER A 168 -6.44 -10.20 -4.23
CA SER A 168 -7.75 -10.84 -4.05
C SER A 168 -8.68 -10.75 -5.26
N ASP A 169 -8.18 -10.43 -6.45
CA ASP A 169 -9.02 -10.17 -7.64
C ASP A 169 -10.01 -11.28 -7.97
N ASP A 170 -9.57 -12.53 -7.89
CA ASP A 170 -10.39 -13.72 -8.14
C ASP A 170 -10.68 -14.50 -6.86
N MET A 171 -10.57 -13.83 -5.72
CA MET A 171 -10.72 -14.43 -4.41
C MET A 171 -12.02 -13.98 -3.75
N PRO A 172 -12.69 -14.86 -3.00
CA PRO A 172 -13.86 -14.45 -2.23
C PRO A 172 -13.52 -13.35 -1.21
N ARG A 173 -14.43 -12.37 -1.12
CA ARG A 173 -14.38 -11.24 -0.19
C ARG A 173 -15.74 -11.12 0.48
N TRP A 174 -15.75 -10.84 1.77
CA TRP A 174 -16.94 -10.52 2.54
C TRP A 174 -16.57 -9.43 3.56
N ARG A 175 -17.56 -8.79 4.18
CA ARG A 175 -17.34 -7.61 5.03
C ARG A 175 -16.35 -7.86 6.16
N THR A 176 -16.33 -9.09 6.67
CA THR A 176 -15.51 -9.54 7.79
C THR A 176 -14.43 -10.53 7.39
N GLY A 177 -14.10 -10.65 6.10
CA GLY A 177 -12.90 -11.39 5.67
C GLY A 177 -12.60 -11.40 4.18
N VAL A 178 -11.40 -11.87 3.87
CA VAL A 178 -10.88 -11.93 2.51
C VAL A 178 -9.89 -13.08 2.37
N PHE A 179 -9.93 -13.73 1.21
CA PHE A 179 -8.82 -14.56 0.79
C PHE A 179 -7.82 -13.75 -0.03
N LEU A 180 -6.54 -13.95 0.25
CA LEU A 180 -5.43 -13.35 -0.48
C LEU A 180 -4.61 -14.45 -1.13
N LYS A 181 -4.08 -14.19 -2.31
CA LYS A 181 -3.16 -15.07 -3.03
C LYS A 181 -1.89 -14.32 -3.37
N LEU A 182 -0.75 -14.97 -3.09
CA LEU A 182 0.55 -14.52 -3.55
C LEU A 182 1.36 -15.75 -3.96
N GLU A 183 1.73 -15.81 -5.25
CA GLU A 183 2.37 -16.98 -5.84
C GLU A 183 1.54 -18.25 -5.56
N ASP A 184 2.15 -19.27 -4.96
CA ASP A 184 1.50 -20.55 -4.58
C ASP A 184 0.97 -20.55 -3.14
N ASN A 185 0.83 -19.38 -2.50
CA ASN A 185 0.35 -19.25 -1.13
C ASN A 185 -1.02 -18.59 -1.09
N LEU A 186 -1.86 -19.08 -0.17
CA LEU A 186 -3.20 -18.58 0.08
C LEU A 186 -3.31 -18.18 1.55
N ALA A 187 -3.83 -16.98 1.81
CA ALA A 187 -4.16 -16.52 3.14
C ALA A 187 -5.65 -16.32 3.30
N LEU A 188 -6.16 -16.66 4.49
CA LEU A 188 -7.47 -16.26 5.00
C LEU A 188 -7.23 -15.20 6.06
N VAL A 189 -7.75 -14.00 5.84
CA VAL A 189 -7.78 -12.92 6.84
C VAL A 189 -9.22 -12.65 7.22
N LYS A 190 -9.58 -12.82 8.49
CA LYS A 190 -10.94 -12.59 8.98
C LYS A 190 -10.95 -11.82 10.29
N ALA A 191 -11.98 -11.01 10.50
CA ALA A 191 -12.15 -10.25 11.72
C ALA A 191 -13.40 -10.70 12.48
N ASP A 192 -13.26 -10.78 13.80
CA ASP A 192 -14.35 -11.11 14.72
C ASP A 192 -14.48 -9.99 15.76
N ALA A 193 -15.59 -9.26 15.68
CA ALA A 193 -15.87 -8.15 16.58
C ALA A 193 -16.24 -8.60 17.99
N GLN A 194 -16.82 -9.79 18.17
CA GLN A 194 -17.17 -10.32 19.48
C GLN A 194 -15.91 -10.76 20.22
N GLU A 195 -15.02 -11.47 19.54
CA GLU A 195 -13.72 -11.84 20.11
C GLU A 195 -12.74 -10.67 20.17
N ARG A 196 -12.99 -9.60 19.41
CA ARG A 196 -12.09 -8.45 19.20
C ARG A 196 -10.75 -8.89 18.62
N ARG A 197 -10.82 -9.74 17.59
CA ARG A 197 -9.65 -10.37 16.98
C ARG A 197 -9.65 -10.25 15.47
N VAL A 198 -8.46 -10.20 14.91
CA VAL A 198 -8.22 -10.52 13.50
C VAL A 198 -7.38 -11.80 13.45
N PHE A 199 -7.84 -12.75 12.65
CA PHE A 199 -7.18 -14.03 12.40
C PHE A 199 -6.55 -14.02 11.02
N ILE A 200 -5.32 -14.53 10.93
CA ILE A 200 -4.57 -14.71 9.70
C ILE A 200 -4.11 -16.16 9.65
N ASN A 201 -4.54 -16.90 8.64
CA ASN A 201 -4.15 -18.29 8.38
C ASN A 201 -3.55 -18.39 6.98
N ILE A 202 -2.35 -18.93 6.82
CA ILE A 202 -1.65 -19.00 5.53
C ILE A 202 -1.22 -20.43 5.21
N LYS A 203 -1.67 -20.94 4.06
CA LYS A 203 -1.27 -22.24 3.49
C LYS A 203 -0.42 -22.05 2.22
N GLY A 204 0.32 -23.10 1.84
CA GLY A 204 1.23 -23.09 0.69
C GLY A 204 2.69 -23.41 1.05
N PRO A 205 3.67 -23.15 0.17
CA PRO A 205 5.09 -23.37 0.47
C PRO A 205 5.65 -22.48 1.59
N VAL A 206 6.40 -23.06 2.53
CA VAL A 206 6.91 -22.39 3.75
C VAL A 206 7.61 -21.06 3.48
N ALA A 207 8.43 -20.98 2.42
CA ALA A 207 9.14 -19.76 2.07
C ALA A 207 8.19 -18.59 1.75
N GLY A 208 7.09 -18.85 1.02
CA GLY A 208 6.15 -17.81 0.61
C GLY A 208 5.10 -17.45 1.67
N ARG A 209 4.79 -18.35 2.61
CA ARG A 209 3.85 -18.05 3.72
C ARG A 209 4.29 -16.83 4.52
N ARG A 210 5.59 -16.74 4.85
CA ARG A 210 6.16 -15.64 5.63
C ARG A 210 6.16 -14.32 4.85
N ARG A 211 6.47 -14.38 3.55
CA ARG A 211 6.38 -13.22 2.66
C ARG A 211 4.95 -12.67 2.64
N LEU A 212 3.95 -13.53 2.47
CA LEU A 212 2.54 -13.13 2.50
C LEU A 212 2.13 -12.59 3.88
N LEU A 213 2.56 -13.22 4.98
CA LEU A 213 2.32 -12.68 6.33
C LEU A 213 2.92 -11.28 6.48
N SER A 214 4.14 -11.06 5.98
CA SER A 214 4.81 -9.76 6.05
C SER A 214 4.01 -8.67 5.37
N ILE A 215 3.48 -8.95 4.18
CA ILE A 215 2.63 -8.01 3.43
C ILE A 215 1.33 -7.72 4.18
N ILE A 216 0.72 -8.75 4.77
CA ILE A 216 -0.49 -8.61 5.57
C ILE A 216 -0.21 -7.72 6.80
N ARG A 217 0.85 -8.03 7.55
CA ARG A 217 1.20 -7.30 8.79
C ARG A 217 1.48 -5.83 8.52
N GLU A 218 2.25 -5.54 7.48
CA GLU A 218 2.57 -4.17 7.10
C GLU A 218 1.34 -3.32 6.74
N ASN A 219 0.33 -3.92 6.08
CA ASN A 219 -0.93 -3.22 5.82
C ASN A 219 -1.71 -2.96 7.12
N PHE A 220 -1.67 -3.89 8.07
CA PHE A 220 -2.23 -3.66 9.40
C PHE A 220 -1.48 -2.58 10.17
N ASP A 221 -0.15 -2.61 10.20
CA ASP A 221 0.69 -1.63 10.88
C ASP A 221 0.39 -0.20 10.38
N HIS A 222 0.23 -0.03 9.07
CA HIS A 222 -0.17 1.24 8.48
C HIS A 222 -1.54 1.71 9.00
N MET A 223 -2.56 0.85 8.91
CA MET A 223 -3.91 1.20 9.38
C MET A 223 -3.97 1.43 10.89
N HIS A 224 -3.18 0.71 11.69
CA HIS A 224 -3.09 0.92 13.13
C HIS A 224 -2.45 2.26 13.46
N GLY A 225 -1.44 2.68 12.68
CA GLY A 225 -0.79 3.98 12.84
C GLY A 225 -1.72 5.18 12.63
N ASP A 226 -2.75 5.04 11.80
CA ASP A 226 -3.73 6.10 11.53
C ASP A 226 -4.74 6.29 12.67
N ILE A 227 -4.98 5.25 13.47
CA ILE A 227 -6.00 5.25 14.51
C ILE A 227 -5.32 5.55 15.85
N ARG A 228 -5.50 6.79 16.33
CA ARG A 228 -4.93 7.22 17.61
C ARG A 228 -5.35 6.27 18.74
N HIS A 229 -4.37 5.87 19.54
CA HIS A 229 -4.53 4.99 20.71
C HIS A 229 -4.93 3.53 20.40
N LEU A 230 -4.98 3.11 19.12
CA LEU A 230 -5.13 1.70 18.79
C LEU A 230 -3.80 0.97 19.05
N LYS A 231 -3.82 0.03 20.00
CA LYS A 231 -2.65 -0.79 20.34
C LYS A 231 -3.06 -2.27 20.37
N PRO A 232 -3.06 -2.94 19.21
CA PRO A 232 -3.31 -4.37 19.18
C PRO A 232 -2.13 -5.14 19.74
N VAL A 233 -2.41 -6.30 20.33
CA VAL A 233 -1.39 -7.26 20.74
C VAL A 233 -1.24 -8.29 19.62
N GLU A 234 -0.01 -8.46 19.16
CA GLU A 234 0.39 -9.49 18.20
C GLU A 234 0.51 -10.84 18.89
N ILE A 235 -0.17 -11.86 18.36
CA ILE A 235 -0.29 -13.17 18.99
C ILE A 235 0.11 -14.27 17.99
N VAL A 236 0.93 -15.20 18.45
CA VAL A 236 1.39 -16.39 17.71
C VAL A 236 0.72 -17.63 18.29
N PRO A 237 -0.27 -18.23 17.61
CA PRO A 237 -0.85 -19.51 18.00
C PRO A 237 0.16 -20.65 17.88
N LEU A 238 0.03 -21.66 18.74
CA LEU A 238 0.90 -22.85 18.68
C LEU A 238 0.52 -23.73 17.47
N PRO A 239 1.49 -24.24 16.68
CA PRO A 239 1.20 -24.99 15.46
C PRO A 239 0.26 -26.19 15.63
N GLN A 240 0.40 -26.95 16.72
CA GLN A 240 -0.38 -28.18 16.95
C GLN A 240 -1.61 -27.94 17.83
N GLN A 241 -1.68 -26.78 18.50
CA GLN A 241 -2.77 -26.43 19.40
C GLN A 241 -3.09 -24.93 19.26
N PRO A 242 -3.80 -24.53 18.18
CA PRO A 242 -4.06 -23.12 17.88
C PRO A 242 -4.89 -22.38 18.94
N GLY A 243 -5.58 -23.11 19.82
CA GLY A 243 -6.28 -22.55 20.99
C GLY A 243 -5.33 -22.01 22.07
N ALA A 244 -4.07 -22.43 22.06
CA ALA A 244 -3.00 -21.89 22.88
C ALA A 244 -2.13 -20.96 22.05
N SER A 245 -1.68 -19.86 22.66
CA SER A 245 -0.96 -18.82 21.94
C SER A 245 -0.03 -18.02 22.85
N VAL A 246 0.93 -17.35 22.24
CA VAL A 246 1.96 -16.56 22.93
C VAL A 246 2.04 -15.17 22.30
N PRO A 247 2.16 -14.09 23.09
CA PRO A 247 2.43 -12.77 22.55
C PRO A 247 3.75 -12.75 21.77
N TYR A 248 3.73 -12.17 20.57
CA TYR A 248 4.93 -12.06 19.72
C TYR A 248 6.04 -11.26 20.42
N ALA A 249 5.66 -10.23 21.17
CA ALA A 249 6.62 -9.41 21.95
C ALA A 249 7.37 -10.23 23.01
N ASP A 250 6.73 -11.21 23.63
CA ASP A 250 7.36 -12.06 24.65
C ASP A 250 8.38 -13.00 24.02
N LEU A 251 8.05 -13.57 22.85
CA LEU A 251 8.99 -14.38 22.06
C LEU A 251 10.25 -13.58 21.70
N LEU A 252 10.08 -12.32 21.27
CA LEU A 252 11.21 -11.43 20.98
C LEU A 252 12.04 -11.11 22.25
N ALA A 253 11.40 -10.94 23.40
CA ALA A 253 12.09 -10.69 24.67
C ALA A 253 12.91 -11.91 25.11
N TRP A 254 12.36 -13.11 24.96
CA TRP A 254 13.05 -14.38 25.26
C TRP A 254 14.23 -14.63 24.30
N GLU A 255 14.06 -14.39 23.00
CA GLU A 255 15.18 -14.43 22.05
C GLU A 255 16.28 -13.43 22.46
N LYS A 256 15.90 -12.22 22.88
CA LYS A 256 16.86 -11.21 23.31
C LYS A 256 17.63 -11.60 24.56
N SER A 257 17.00 -12.31 25.50
CA SER A 257 17.66 -12.82 26.71
C SER A 257 18.48 -14.09 26.50
N GLY A 258 18.45 -14.67 25.29
CA GLY A 258 19.12 -15.92 24.96
C GLY A 258 18.35 -17.18 25.37
N MET A 259 17.09 -17.03 25.80
CA MET A 259 16.21 -18.15 26.11
C MET A 259 15.80 -18.86 24.81
N ARG A 260 16.12 -20.15 24.70
CA ARG A 260 15.78 -20.98 23.54
C ARG A 260 14.48 -21.73 23.70
N LYS A 261 14.19 -22.16 24.93
CA LYS A 261 13.00 -22.94 25.25
C LYS A 261 12.31 -22.41 26.49
N PHE A 262 10.98 -22.54 26.54
CA PHE A 262 10.17 -22.15 27.68
C PHE A 262 9.03 -23.16 27.91
N PRO A 263 8.64 -23.42 29.17
CA PRO A 263 7.49 -24.26 29.47
C PRO A 263 6.19 -23.47 29.35
N MET A 264 5.15 -24.10 28.82
CA MET A 264 3.79 -23.58 28.80
C MET A 264 2.82 -24.70 29.18
N ILE A 265 1.77 -24.37 29.95
CA ILE A 265 0.71 -25.34 30.24
C ILE A 265 -0.29 -25.29 29.10
N VAL A 266 -0.51 -26.42 28.43
CA VAL A 266 -1.55 -26.58 27.41
C VAL A 266 -2.37 -27.82 27.71
N ASP A 267 -3.69 -27.67 27.78
CA ASP A 267 -4.63 -28.73 28.16
C ASP A 267 -4.23 -29.49 29.44
N GLY A 268 -3.68 -28.76 30.42
CA GLY A 268 -3.24 -29.30 31.71
C GLY A 268 -1.87 -29.98 31.71
N ASN A 269 -1.19 -30.06 30.55
CA ASN A 269 0.15 -30.64 30.41
C ASN A 269 1.21 -29.56 30.21
N VAL A 270 2.41 -29.77 30.76
CA VAL A 270 3.55 -28.89 30.48
C VAL A 270 4.16 -29.28 29.14
N VAL A 271 4.15 -28.35 28.19
CA VAL A 271 4.76 -28.47 26.87
C VAL A 271 5.98 -27.56 26.84
N GLU A 272 7.13 -28.11 26.43
CA GLU A 272 8.34 -27.32 26.21
C GLU A 272 8.36 -26.81 24.77
N LEU A 273 8.37 -25.49 24.60
CA LEU A 273 8.27 -24.81 23.31
C LEU A 273 9.60 -24.16 22.94
N ASP A 274 9.92 -24.17 21.64
CA ASP A 274 11.12 -23.53 21.09
C ASP A 274 10.81 -22.12 20.58
N VAL A 275 11.51 -21.13 21.14
CA VAL A 275 11.34 -19.70 20.81
C VAL A 275 11.69 -19.43 19.35
N GLN A 276 12.79 -20.01 18.86
CA GLN A 276 13.25 -19.82 17.48
C GLN A 276 12.28 -20.45 16.49
N GLN A 277 11.74 -21.64 16.80
CA GLN A 277 10.76 -22.28 15.94
C GLN A 277 9.50 -21.42 15.76
N LEU A 278 8.98 -20.83 16.85
CA LEU A 278 7.80 -19.95 16.79
C LEU A 278 8.11 -18.64 16.07
N LEU A 279 9.24 -17.99 16.37
CA LEU A 279 9.64 -16.75 15.71
C LEU A 279 9.93 -16.94 14.21
N ASN A 280 10.65 -18.02 13.84
CA ASN A 280 10.99 -18.32 12.45
C ASN A 280 9.77 -18.70 11.60
N GLY A 281 8.67 -19.10 12.25
CA GLY A 281 7.37 -19.23 11.63
C GLY A 281 6.74 -17.90 11.23
N VAL A 282 7.15 -16.78 11.84
CA VAL A 282 6.57 -15.44 11.60
C VAL A 282 7.50 -14.57 10.74
N GLU A 283 8.79 -14.55 11.03
CA GLU A 283 9.80 -13.67 10.42
C GLU A 283 11.16 -14.38 10.48
N LEU A 284 12.11 -14.13 9.56
CA LEU A 284 13.45 -14.73 9.65
C LEU A 284 14.33 -14.04 10.72
N GLU A 285 15.30 -14.76 11.28
CA GLU A 285 16.24 -14.19 12.26
C GLU A 285 16.99 -12.97 11.71
N ALA A 286 17.43 -13.01 10.45
CA ALA A 286 18.07 -11.87 9.78
C ALA A 286 17.14 -10.64 9.71
N GLU A 287 15.84 -10.87 9.54
CA GLU A 287 14.83 -9.81 9.50
C GLU A 287 14.63 -9.19 10.90
N ARG A 288 14.56 -10.03 11.96
CA ARG A 288 14.47 -9.58 13.36
C ARG A 288 15.73 -8.89 13.88
N ALA A 289 16.91 -9.36 13.46
CA ALA A 289 18.20 -8.79 13.85
C ALA A 289 18.38 -7.36 13.31
N SER A 290 17.90 -7.12 12.09
CA SER A 290 17.85 -5.80 11.46
C SER A 290 16.92 -4.83 12.20
N ALA A 291 15.76 -5.32 12.65
CA ALA A 291 14.81 -4.51 13.44
C ALA A 291 15.30 -4.19 14.86
N SER A 292 16.08 -5.09 15.47
CA SER A 292 16.59 -4.98 16.85
C SER A 292 17.89 -4.18 16.98
N GLY A 293 18.43 -3.63 15.88
CA GLY A 293 19.70 -2.91 15.87
C GLY A 293 20.92 -3.77 16.23
N ARG A 294 20.81 -5.11 16.16
CA ARG A 294 21.90 -6.05 16.49
C ARG A 294 22.89 -6.24 15.34
N ILE A 295 22.59 -5.70 14.15
CA ILE A 295 23.59 -5.51 13.11
C ILE A 295 24.26 -4.17 13.36
N ASP A 296 25.38 -4.21 14.10
CA ASP A 296 26.33 -3.12 14.17
C ASP A 296 27.14 -3.10 12.86
N THR A 297 26.57 -2.48 11.83
CA THR A 297 27.33 -2.02 10.66
C THR A 297 26.97 -0.58 10.43
N GLU A 298 27.84 0.32 10.91
CA GLU A 298 27.99 1.72 10.51
C GLU A 298 26.91 2.24 9.54
N ARG A 299 25.86 2.86 10.11
CA ARG A 299 24.86 3.75 9.46
C ARG A 299 24.79 3.67 7.92
N LYS A 300 24.26 2.59 7.34
CA LYS A 300 23.74 2.64 5.96
C LYS A 300 22.24 2.91 6.02
N ARG A 301 21.85 4.14 5.67
CA ARG A 301 20.46 4.59 5.61
C ARG A 301 19.65 3.74 4.63
N ALA A 302 18.34 3.62 4.86
CA ALA A 302 17.43 2.99 3.90
C ALA A 302 17.52 3.71 2.55
N ALA A 303 17.50 2.94 1.45
CA ALA A 303 17.49 3.52 0.11
C ALA A 303 16.11 4.12 -0.19
N ARG A 304 16.07 5.38 -0.62
CA ARG A 304 14.82 6.05 -0.94
C ARG A 304 14.43 5.74 -2.38
N ILE A 305 13.26 5.13 -2.56
CA ILE A 305 12.70 4.75 -3.86
C ILE A 305 11.57 5.70 -4.20
N PHE A 306 11.72 6.39 -5.34
CA PHE A 306 10.65 7.16 -5.96
C PHE A 306 10.02 6.36 -7.09
N VAL A 307 8.68 6.32 -7.19
CA VAL A 307 7.99 5.62 -8.28
C VAL A 307 7.16 6.58 -9.12
N SER A 308 7.48 6.66 -10.41
CA SER A 308 6.72 7.40 -11.42
C SER A 308 5.86 6.46 -12.25
N TYR A 309 4.59 6.80 -12.48
CA TYR A 309 3.62 5.96 -13.18
C TYR A 309 2.48 6.81 -13.76
N SER A 310 1.72 6.23 -14.70
CA SER A 310 0.44 6.80 -15.13
C SER A 310 -0.66 6.35 -14.17
N HIS A 311 -1.61 7.21 -13.79
CA HIS A 311 -2.75 6.79 -12.94
C HIS A 311 -3.58 5.65 -13.54
N LYS A 312 -3.58 5.50 -14.88
CA LYS A 312 -4.20 4.34 -15.56
C LYS A 312 -3.50 3.01 -15.24
N ASP A 313 -2.28 3.08 -14.72
CA ASP A 313 -1.44 1.98 -14.31
C ASP A 313 -1.32 1.87 -12.77
N GLU A 314 -2.19 2.54 -12.00
CA GLU A 314 -2.22 2.51 -10.52
C GLU A 314 -2.18 1.08 -9.97
N ARG A 315 -2.85 0.16 -10.65
CA ARG A 315 -2.82 -1.26 -10.32
C ARG A 315 -1.40 -1.84 -10.29
N PHE A 316 -0.57 -1.54 -11.28
CA PHE A 316 0.80 -2.06 -11.32
C PHE A 316 1.65 -1.46 -10.20
N LEU A 317 1.39 -0.21 -9.80
CA LEU A 317 2.03 0.36 -8.62
C LEU A 317 1.65 -0.37 -7.33
N ASN A 318 0.36 -0.72 -7.17
CA ASN A 318 -0.11 -1.50 -6.02
C ASN A 318 0.53 -2.90 -5.99
N GLU A 319 0.59 -3.57 -7.15
CA GLU A 319 1.28 -4.86 -7.28
C GLU A 319 2.79 -4.73 -6.95
N LEU A 320 3.49 -3.70 -7.45
CA LEU A 320 4.89 -3.45 -7.11
C LEU A 320 5.10 -3.23 -5.61
N LYS A 321 4.28 -2.39 -4.97
CA LYS A 321 4.36 -2.12 -3.52
C LYS A 321 4.22 -3.40 -2.70
N VAL A 322 3.32 -4.30 -3.10
CA VAL A 322 3.16 -5.62 -2.49
C VAL A 322 4.46 -6.43 -2.56
N HIS A 323 5.20 -6.39 -3.68
CA HIS A 323 6.44 -7.14 -3.80
C HIS A 323 7.67 -6.45 -3.17
N LEU A 324 7.63 -5.13 -2.95
CA LEU A 324 8.67 -4.38 -2.24
C LEU A 324 8.50 -4.36 -0.71
N SER A 325 7.31 -4.70 -0.22
CA SER A 325 6.93 -4.80 1.18
C SER A 325 7.98 -5.47 2.10
N PRO A 326 8.55 -6.64 1.75
CA PRO A 326 9.58 -7.26 2.60
C PRO A 326 10.81 -6.38 2.79
N LEU A 327 11.28 -5.72 1.72
CA LEU A 327 12.45 -4.83 1.77
C LEU A 327 12.19 -3.59 2.63
N ARG A 328 10.95 -3.06 2.59
CA ARG A 328 10.54 -1.90 3.41
C ARG A 328 10.48 -2.27 4.90
N ARG A 329 9.92 -3.44 5.23
CA ARG A 329 9.90 -3.96 6.61
C ARG A 329 11.30 -4.18 7.18
N LEU A 330 12.21 -4.66 6.33
CA LEU A 330 13.63 -4.79 6.65
C LEU A 330 14.37 -3.44 6.79
N LYS A 331 13.67 -2.31 6.59
CA LYS A 331 14.24 -0.95 6.55
C LYS A 331 15.39 -0.83 5.55
N LEU A 332 15.37 -1.66 4.50
CA LEU A 332 16.33 -1.56 3.41
C LEU A 332 15.95 -0.43 2.47
N ILE A 333 14.65 -0.18 2.35
CA ILE A 333 14.07 0.85 1.49
C ILE A 333 13.03 1.69 2.22
N GLU A 334 12.87 2.92 1.75
CA GLU A 334 11.70 3.76 1.96
C GLU A 334 11.10 4.00 0.58
N THR A 335 9.83 3.68 0.37
CA THR A 335 9.14 3.93 -0.90
C THR A 335 8.31 5.19 -0.79
N TRP A 336 8.27 5.98 -1.85
CA TRP A 336 7.39 7.14 -1.97
C TRP A 336 6.77 7.19 -3.36
N ASP A 337 5.48 7.57 -3.42
CA ASP A 337 4.74 7.93 -4.63
C ASP A 337 3.79 9.09 -4.34
N ASP A 338 3.24 9.65 -5.41
CA ASP A 338 2.33 10.79 -5.39
C ASP A 338 1.12 10.66 -4.44
N ARG A 339 0.69 9.44 -4.11
CA ARG A 339 -0.42 9.20 -3.16
C ARG A 339 -0.07 9.49 -1.70
N GLU A 340 1.22 9.63 -1.37
CA GLU A 340 1.67 10.03 -0.03
C GLU A 340 1.60 11.55 0.20
N ILE A 341 1.33 12.32 -0.86
CA ILE A 341 1.16 13.76 -0.78
C ILE A 341 -0.12 14.07 -0.01
N ARG A 342 0.07 14.76 1.10
CA ARG A 342 -1.03 15.21 1.94
C ARG A 342 -1.73 16.36 1.25
N ALA A 343 -3.03 16.41 1.44
CA ALA A 343 -3.83 17.49 0.91
C ALA A 343 -3.32 18.85 1.44
N GLY A 344 -3.00 19.75 0.52
CA GLY A 344 -2.42 21.07 0.80
C GLY A 344 -0.89 21.15 0.77
N GLU A 345 -0.17 20.03 0.57
CA GLU A 345 1.27 20.09 0.22
C GLU A 345 1.41 20.37 -1.28
N ASP A 346 2.29 21.30 -1.70
CA ASP A 346 2.53 21.58 -3.12
C ASP A 346 3.00 20.31 -3.83
N PHE A 347 2.20 19.85 -4.79
CA PHE A 347 2.45 18.61 -5.52
C PHE A 347 3.79 18.61 -6.24
N GLY A 348 4.07 19.69 -6.97
CA GLY A 348 5.27 19.83 -7.77
C GLY A 348 6.51 19.93 -6.90
N GLU A 349 6.43 20.67 -5.79
CA GLU A 349 7.49 20.75 -4.80
C GLU A 349 7.73 19.40 -4.13
N LYS A 350 6.68 18.68 -3.68
CA LYS A 350 6.83 17.38 -3.01
C LYS A 350 7.36 16.31 -3.93
N ILE A 351 6.89 16.26 -5.17
CA ILE A 351 7.47 15.34 -6.15
C ILE A 351 8.92 15.69 -6.38
N ASN A 352 9.24 16.97 -6.64
CA ASN A 352 10.61 17.38 -6.87
C ASN A 352 11.51 17.09 -5.66
N GLU A 353 11.07 17.39 -4.44
CA GLU A 353 11.79 17.08 -3.19
C GLU A 353 12.07 15.57 -3.05
N ASN A 354 11.08 14.72 -3.28
CA ASN A 354 11.26 13.27 -3.16
C ASN A 354 12.09 12.72 -4.32
N LEU A 355 11.90 13.24 -5.53
CA LEU A 355 12.71 12.96 -6.69
C LEU A 355 14.17 13.34 -6.43
N GLU A 356 14.48 14.49 -5.84
CA GLU A 356 15.84 14.94 -5.49
C GLU A 356 16.49 14.06 -4.42
N ARG A 357 15.69 13.52 -3.50
CA ARG A 357 16.17 12.69 -2.39
C ARG A 357 16.31 11.22 -2.77
N ALA A 358 15.63 10.75 -3.82
CA ALA A 358 15.62 9.35 -4.21
C ALA A 358 17.03 8.83 -4.53
N ASP A 359 17.36 7.65 -4.03
CA ASP A 359 18.56 6.91 -4.44
C ASP A 359 18.23 5.99 -5.65
N ILE A 360 16.96 5.55 -5.75
CA ILE A 360 16.43 4.74 -6.87
C ILE A 360 15.15 5.39 -7.39
N ILE A 361 15.03 5.52 -8.72
CA ILE A 361 13.88 6.10 -9.41
C ILE A 361 13.29 5.04 -10.33
N ILE A 362 12.12 4.50 -9.98
CA ILE A 362 11.41 3.48 -10.75
C ILE A 362 10.41 4.16 -11.69
N LEU A 363 10.44 3.79 -12.97
CA LEU A 363 9.48 4.27 -13.97
C LEU A 363 8.58 3.11 -14.41
N LEU A 364 7.28 3.16 -14.13
CA LEU A 364 6.31 2.16 -14.63
C LEU A 364 5.93 2.47 -16.07
N VAL A 365 6.67 1.90 -17.02
CA VAL A 365 6.59 2.22 -18.44
C VAL A 365 5.41 1.50 -19.10
N SER A 366 4.54 2.29 -19.71
CA SER A 366 3.38 1.86 -20.50
C SER A 366 3.15 2.82 -21.66
N SER A 367 2.23 2.48 -22.58
CA SER A 367 1.84 3.42 -23.64
C SER A 367 1.22 4.70 -23.07
N ASP A 368 0.44 4.61 -21.99
CA ASP A 368 -0.14 5.80 -21.35
C ASP A 368 0.91 6.60 -20.60
N PHE A 369 1.92 5.98 -19.97
CA PHE A 369 3.04 6.70 -19.34
C PHE A 369 3.87 7.49 -20.37
N ILE A 370 4.07 6.92 -21.56
CA ILE A 370 4.79 7.61 -22.66
C ILE A 370 3.91 8.69 -23.29
N ALA A 371 2.60 8.46 -23.41
CA ALA A 371 1.68 9.31 -24.15
C ALA A 371 1.00 10.40 -23.32
N SER A 372 0.85 10.22 -22.01
CA SER A 372 0.36 11.27 -21.10
C SER A 372 1.32 12.44 -21.28
N GLU A 373 0.83 13.50 -21.93
CA GLU A 373 1.59 14.66 -22.42
C GLU A 373 2.88 14.80 -21.64
N TYR A 374 3.95 14.20 -22.15
CA TYR A 374 5.27 14.42 -21.60
C TYR A 374 5.31 14.33 -20.06
N CYS A 375 4.75 13.26 -19.46
CA CYS A 375 4.19 13.18 -18.09
C CYS A 375 4.88 13.98 -16.97
N TYR A 376 6.18 14.25 -17.07
CA TYR A 376 6.84 15.40 -16.47
C TYR A 376 8.16 15.68 -17.22
N GLU A 377 8.19 16.57 -18.23
CA GLU A 377 9.44 16.93 -18.96
C GLU A 377 10.60 17.15 -18.00
N LYS A 378 10.32 17.91 -16.95
CA LYS A 378 11.30 18.29 -15.93
C LYS A 378 11.68 17.12 -15.04
N GLU A 379 10.74 16.32 -14.53
CA GLU A 379 11.08 15.23 -13.59
C GLU A 379 11.77 14.07 -14.30
N MET A 380 11.33 13.72 -15.52
CA MET A 380 11.99 12.68 -16.29
C MET A 380 13.38 13.15 -16.72
N ALA A 381 13.51 14.38 -17.24
CA ALA A 381 14.83 14.95 -17.53
C ALA A 381 15.71 15.01 -16.28
N ARG A 382 15.15 15.41 -15.13
CA ARG A 382 15.87 15.50 -13.86
C ARG A 382 16.27 14.13 -13.32
N ALA A 383 15.41 13.13 -13.42
CA ALA A 383 15.71 11.75 -13.07
C ALA A 383 16.91 11.22 -13.86
N PHE A 384 16.93 11.45 -15.17
CA PHE A 384 18.05 11.08 -16.03
C PHE A 384 19.30 11.92 -15.77
N GLU A 385 19.17 13.21 -15.46
CA GLU A 385 20.30 14.05 -15.06
C GLU A 385 20.98 13.50 -13.80
N ARG A 386 20.19 13.16 -12.77
CA ARG A 386 20.69 12.54 -11.53
C ARG A 386 21.28 11.15 -11.80
N HIS A 387 20.71 10.39 -12.74
CA HIS A 387 21.25 9.11 -13.18
C HIS A 387 22.62 9.23 -13.82
N ASP A 388 22.76 10.15 -14.77
CA ASP A 388 24.01 10.39 -15.50
C ASP A 388 25.11 10.92 -14.55
N LYS A 389 24.72 11.69 -13.54
CA LYS A 389 25.59 12.15 -12.45
C LYS A 389 25.89 11.10 -11.37
N LYS A 390 25.28 9.90 -11.45
CA LYS A 390 25.36 8.81 -10.46
C LYS A 390 24.85 9.21 -9.07
N GLU A 391 23.99 10.21 -8.98
CA GLU A 391 23.33 10.65 -7.75
C GLU A 391 22.08 9.79 -7.44
N ALA A 392 21.51 9.14 -8.46
CA ALA A 392 20.44 8.15 -8.34
C ALA A 392 20.55 7.08 -9.44
N ARG A 393 19.83 5.97 -9.30
CA ARG A 393 19.67 4.98 -10.38
C ARG A 393 18.25 4.99 -10.93
N VAL A 394 18.09 5.24 -12.22
CA VAL A 394 16.80 5.13 -12.92
C VAL A 394 16.59 3.68 -13.36
N VAL A 395 15.40 3.15 -13.11
CA VAL A 395 15.03 1.75 -13.37
C VAL A 395 13.72 1.71 -14.15
N PRO A 396 13.77 1.48 -15.48
CA PRO A 396 12.56 1.27 -16.26
C PRO A 396 11.94 -0.08 -15.90
N VAL A 397 10.69 -0.09 -15.44
CA VAL A 397 9.88 -1.30 -15.22
C VAL A 397 8.76 -1.32 -16.24
N ILE A 398 8.85 -2.21 -17.23
CA ILE A 398 7.88 -2.30 -18.31
C ILE A 398 6.63 -3.02 -17.78
N VAL A 399 5.52 -2.29 -17.66
CA VAL A 399 4.27 -2.85 -17.14
C VAL A 399 3.29 -3.24 -18.23
N ARG A 400 3.29 -2.52 -19.37
CA ARG A 400 2.52 -2.81 -20.58
C ARG A 400 3.36 -2.65 -21.84
N ASP A 401 2.89 -3.22 -22.95
CA ASP A 401 3.50 -2.98 -24.26
C ASP A 401 3.52 -1.48 -24.58
N ALA A 402 4.71 -1.01 -24.95
CA ALA A 402 4.98 0.39 -25.23
C ALA A 402 6.18 0.48 -26.18
N LYS A 403 6.22 1.50 -27.03
CA LYS A 403 7.36 1.75 -27.94
C LYS A 403 8.55 2.39 -27.20
N TRP A 404 8.87 1.96 -25.99
CA TRP A 404 9.89 2.58 -25.14
C TRP A 404 11.32 2.45 -25.69
N LYS A 405 11.59 1.43 -26.52
CA LYS A 405 12.90 1.22 -27.14
C LYS A 405 13.30 2.30 -28.14
N VAL A 406 12.34 3.08 -28.65
CA VAL A 406 12.65 4.22 -29.53
C VAL A 406 13.05 5.47 -28.75
N ILE A 407 12.89 5.45 -27.42
CA ILE A 407 13.26 6.55 -26.52
C ILE A 407 14.71 6.34 -26.08
N PRO A 408 15.66 7.20 -26.51
CA PRO A 408 17.09 6.99 -26.28
C PRO A 408 17.49 6.89 -24.81
N GLN A 409 16.84 7.63 -23.92
CA GLN A 409 17.13 7.64 -22.49
C GLN A 409 16.74 6.32 -21.82
N LEU A 410 15.61 5.72 -22.22
CA LEU A 410 15.14 4.44 -21.66
C LEU A 410 15.86 3.23 -22.28
N SER A 411 16.10 3.25 -23.59
CA SER A 411 16.69 2.12 -24.33
C SER A 411 18.13 1.80 -23.94
N LYS A 412 18.87 2.76 -23.37
CA LYS A 412 20.23 2.58 -22.85
C LYS A 412 20.28 1.87 -21.50
N LEU A 413 19.16 1.83 -20.78
CA LEU A 413 19.09 1.22 -19.45
C LEU A 413 18.62 -0.22 -19.54
N GLN A 414 19.08 -1.04 -18.58
CA GLN A 414 18.55 -2.38 -18.42
C GLN A 414 17.15 -2.31 -17.81
N ALA A 415 16.13 -2.52 -18.64
CA ALA A 415 14.75 -2.55 -18.20
C ALA A 415 14.41 -3.85 -17.45
N LEU A 416 13.54 -3.72 -16.46
CA LEU A 416 12.90 -4.80 -15.72
C LEU A 416 11.44 -4.97 -16.17
N PRO A 417 10.78 -6.12 -15.91
CA PRO A 417 11.38 -7.41 -15.57
C PRO A 417 12.36 -7.89 -16.65
N LYS A 418 13.06 -9.01 -16.41
CA LYS A 418 14.07 -9.59 -17.32
C LYS A 418 13.72 -9.44 -18.81
N ASN A 419 14.67 -8.92 -19.58
CA ASN A 419 14.56 -8.60 -21.02
C ASN A 419 13.57 -7.47 -21.38
N GLY A 420 13.09 -6.70 -20.41
CA GLY A 420 12.06 -5.68 -20.61
C GLY A 420 10.72 -6.26 -21.08
N LYS A 421 10.44 -7.53 -20.74
CA LYS A 421 9.16 -8.16 -21.06
C LYS A 421 8.07 -7.54 -20.17
N PRO A 422 7.00 -6.95 -20.73
CA PRO A 422 5.99 -6.27 -19.93
C PRO A 422 5.36 -7.18 -18.89
N VAL A 423 5.24 -6.72 -17.63
CA VAL A 423 4.61 -7.47 -16.51
C VAL A 423 3.27 -8.07 -16.93
N ARG A 424 2.42 -7.29 -17.63
CA ARG A 424 1.12 -7.75 -18.13
C ARG A 424 1.17 -9.02 -18.99
N ASN A 425 2.28 -9.27 -19.67
CA ASN A 425 2.45 -10.37 -20.63
C ASN A 425 3.19 -11.58 -20.03
N TRP A 426 3.52 -11.56 -18.73
CA TRP A 426 4.03 -12.73 -18.04
C TRP A 426 2.89 -13.72 -17.76
N PRO A 427 3.09 -15.04 -17.96
CA PRO A 427 2.08 -16.04 -17.62
C PRO A 427 1.67 -15.97 -16.14
N ASN A 428 2.62 -15.65 -15.28
CA ASN A 428 2.41 -15.36 -13.87
C ASN A 428 3.03 -13.99 -13.54
N LYS A 429 2.19 -13.02 -13.17
CA LYS A 429 2.62 -11.66 -12.81
C LYS A 429 3.46 -11.64 -11.53
N ASP A 430 3.16 -12.50 -10.56
CA ASP A 430 3.91 -12.56 -9.30
C ASP A 430 5.37 -12.94 -9.56
N THR A 431 5.62 -13.83 -10.53
CA THR A 431 6.99 -14.16 -10.95
C THR A 431 7.69 -12.97 -11.60
N ALA A 432 6.97 -12.14 -12.35
CA ALA A 432 7.52 -10.92 -12.95
C ALA A 432 7.91 -9.90 -11.88
N TRP A 433 7.02 -9.67 -10.90
CA TRP A 433 7.26 -8.73 -9.81
C TRP A 433 8.30 -9.21 -8.82
N LYS A 434 8.40 -10.53 -8.61
CA LYS A 434 9.51 -11.13 -7.87
C LYS A 434 10.85 -10.85 -8.54
N ASP A 435 10.97 -11.04 -9.86
CA ASP A 435 12.21 -10.68 -10.59
C ASP A 435 12.53 -9.17 -10.45
N VAL A 436 11.52 -8.29 -10.45
CA VAL A 436 11.72 -6.86 -10.19
C VAL A 436 12.23 -6.60 -8.78
N SER A 437 11.59 -7.18 -7.76
CA SER A 437 11.95 -7.01 -6.35
C SER A 437 13.34 -7.56 -6.03
N ASP A 438 13.65 -8.76 -6.52
CA ASP A 438 14.95 -9.42 -6.32
C ASP A 438 16.09 -8.57 -6.95
N ARG A 439 15.89 -7.99 -8.14
CA ARG A 439 16.88 -7.10 -8.78
C ARG A 439 17.03 -5.75 -8.10
N ILE A 440 15.95 -5.21 -7.52
CA ILE A 440 16.02 -4.00 -6.70
C ILE A 440 16.82 -4.28 -5.43
N GLN A 441 16.64 -5.45 -4.81
CA GLN A 441 17.44 -5.87 -3.67
C GLN A 441 18.93 -5.98 -4.04
N GLU A 442 19.28 -6.68 -5.12
CA GLU A 442 20.66 -6.77 -5.63
C GLU A 442 21.27 -5.38 -5.85
N MET A 443 20.48 -4.45 -6.40
CA MET A 443 20.91 -3.07 -6.63
C MET A 443 21.22 -2.31 -5.34
N ILE A 444 20.43 -2.52 -4.30
CA ILE A 444 20.64 -1.91 -2.97
C ILE A 444 21.91 -2.49 -2.33
N GLU A 445 22.14 -3.80 -2.47
CA GLU A 445 23.35 -4.47 -2.01
C GLU A 445 24.60 -3.90 -2.72
N ASP A 446 24.55 -3.76 -4.04
CA ASP A 446 25.63 -3.14 -4.84
C ASP A 446 25.91 -1.68 -4.44
N MET A 447 24.86 -0.88 -4.19
CA MET A 447 25.02 0.50 -3.71
C MET A 447 25.72 0.54 -2.36
N ARG A 448 25.34 -0.36 -1.45
CA ARG A 448 25.97 -0.47 -0.14
C ARG A 448 27.42 -0.90 -0.27
N ASP A 449 27.74 -1.84 -1.14
CA ASP A 449 29.12 -2.29 -1.34
C ASP A 449 30.01 -1.21 -1.98
N ALA A 450 29.46 -0.37 -2.86
CA ALA A 450 30.19 0.73 -3.48
C ALA A 450 30.54 1.87 -2.49
N ASP A 451 29.70 2.11 -1.48
CA ASP A 451 29.94 3.09 -0.42
C ASP A 451 30.91 2.57 0.67
N GLY A 452 31.31 1.29 0.63
CA GLY A 452 32.29 0.69 1.53
C GLY A 452 33.62 0.41 0.84
N THR A 453 34.73 0.89 1.41
CA THR A 453 36.11 0.55 1.00
C THR A 453 36.28 -0.99 0.84
N PRO A 454 36.98 -1.49 -0.20
CA PRO A 454 36.85 -2.88 -0.64
C PRO A 454 37.36 -3.91 0.39
N GLY A 455 36.45 -4.73 0.90
CA GLY A 455 36.74 -5.83 1.83
C GLY A 455 36.05 -7.13 1.44
N ARG A 456 36.83 -8.06 0.88
CA ARG A 456 36.55 -9.51 0.70
C ARG A 456 35.52 -9.93 -0.38
N ARG A 457 35.98 -9.93 -1.64
CA ARG A 457 35.73 -11.11 -2.51
C ARG A 457 36.63 -12.26 -2.04
N ALA A 458 36.10 -13.14 -1.19
CA ALA A 458 36.72 -14.44 -0.98
C ALA A 458 36.55 -15.28 -2.25
N ARG A 459 37.69 -15.63 -2.85
CA ARG A 459 37.82 -16.51 -4.00
C ARG A 459 37.19 -17.87 -3.69
N LEU A 460 36.20 -18.28 -4.48
CA LEU A 460 35.92 -19.68 -4.72
C LEU A 460 36.77 -20.11 -5.93
N ARG A 461 37.84 -20.82 -5.65
CA ARG A 461 38.40 -21.84 -6.53
C ARG A 461 38.11 -23.19 -5.89
#